data_AF-A0A447RVI5-F1
#
_entry.id   AF-A0A447RVI5-F1
#
_cell.length_a   1.000
_cell.length_b   1.000
_cell.length_c   1.000
_cell.angle_alpha   90.00
_cell.angle_beta   90.00
_cell.angle_gamma   90.00
#
_symmetry.space_group_name_H-M   'P 1'
#
loop_
_entity.id
_entity.type
_entity.pdbx_description
1 polymer ?
#
loop_
_entity_poly.entity_id
_entity_poly.type
_entity_poly.pdbx_seq_one_letter_code
_entity_poly.pdbx_strand_id
1 'polypeptide(L)'
;MLEGQNARLLLKRGQQEYAFPVRVARVNGSEVGLQLLPLTNQQHIDFVQCTFARADTWALWQDSFPEDKPMESLLDILKLGFRGYRHLAEFSPPSVKVVFRALTSLVAWIASFVPRRPERAAPTLSADPAMAQQ
;
A
#
# COMPACT_ATOMS: atom_id res chain seq x y z
N MET A 1 -2.78 -30.63 18.11
CA MET A 1 -1.96 -29.41 18.19
C MET A 1 -0.57 -29.74 17.65
N LEU A 2 -0.17 -29.15 16.53
CA LEU A 2 1.14 -29.41 15.88
C LEU A 2 2.26 -28.52 16.43
N GLU A 3 1.91 -27.40 17.06
CA GLU A 3 2.87 -26.47 17.66
C GLU A 3 3.70 -27.15 18.76
N GLY A 4 5.00 -26.83 18.78
CA GLY A 4 5.98 -27.42 19.68
C GLY A 4 6.55 -28.77 19.24
N GLN A 5 6.00 -29.42 18.22
CA GLN A 5 6.50 -30.72 17.76
C GLN A 5 7.83 -30.58 17.01
N ASN A 6 8.74 -31.53 17.25
CA ASN A 6 9.97 -31.65 16.49
C ASN A 6 9.68 -32.35 15.15
N ALA A 7 10.23 -31.81 14.08
CA ALA A 7 10.11 -32.34 12.73
C ALA A 7 11.46 -32.25 12.00
N ARG A 8 11.51 -32.78 10.77
CA ARG A 8 12.65 -32.62 9.87
C ARG A 8 12.21 -31.84 8.64
N LEU A 9 12.89 -30.74 8.38
CA LEU A 9 12.74 -29.98 7.15
C LEU A 9 13.62 -30.60 6.08
N LEU A 10 13.02 -31.06 4.98
CA LEU A 10 13.74 -31.59 3.83
C LEU A 10 13.89 -30.47 2.78
N LEU A 11 15.13 -30.15 2.43
CA LEU A 11 15.44 -29.22 1.33
C LEU A 11 16.26 -29.96 0.28
N LYS A 12 16.01 -29.63 -0.99
CA LYS A 12 16.73 -30.20 -2.13
C LYS A 12 17.65 -29.17 -2.75
N ARG A 13 18.86 -29.62 -3.06
CA ARG A 13 19.86 -28.86 -3.83
C ARG A 13 20.33 -29.72 -4.98
N GLY A 14 19.81 -29.43 -6.19
CA GLY A 14 20.02 -30.29 -7.35
C GLY A 14 19.48 -31.71 -7.06
N GLN A 15 20.36 -32.71 -7.18
CA GLN A 15 20.01 -34.12 -6.96
C GLN A 15 20.22 -34.59 -5.50
N GLN A 16 20.68 -33.71 -4.61
CA GLN A 16 20.93 -34.04 -3.20
C GLN A 16 19.80 -33.53 -2.31
N GLU A 17 19.43 -34.32 -1.31
CA GLU A 17 18.40 -33.98 -0.32
C GLU A 17 19.03 -33.90 1.08
N TYR A 18 18.71 -32.82 1.79
CA TYR A 18 19.25 -32.49 3.10
C TYR A 18 18.13 -32.40 4.12
N ALA A 19 18.35 -32.94 5.31
CA ALA A 19 17.39 -32.94 6.41
C ALA A 19 17.87 -32.09 7.57
N PHE A 20 17.06 -31.10 7.97
CA PHE A 20 17.38 -30.18 9.06
C PHE A 20 16.41 -30.38 10.24
N PRO A 21 16.91 -30.52 11.48
CA PRO A 21 16.05 -30.62 12.65
C PRO A 21 15.36 -29.27 12.91
N VAL A 22 14.03 -29.31 12.99
CA VAL A 22 13.20 -28.12 13.22
C VAL A 22 12.14 -28.40 14.29
N ARG A 23 11.56 -27.33 14.82
CA ARG A 23 10.37 -27.37 15.67
C ARG A 23 9.27 -26.53 15.02
N VAL A 24 8.03 -27.00 15.11
CA VAL A 24 6.88 -26.21 14.67
C VAL A 24 6.66 -25.07 15.67
N ALA A 25 6.93 -23.84 15.24
CA ALA A 25 6.79 -22.64 16.07
C ALA A 25 5.37 -22.07 16.04
N ARG A 26 4.68 -22.20 14.91
CA ARG A 26 3.35 -21.64 14.66
C ARG A 26 2.64 -22.43 13.58
N VAL A 27 1.33 -22.58 13.69
CA VAL A 27 0.47 -23.04 12.58
C VAL A 27 -0.61 -22.00 12.32
N ASN A 28 -0.69 -21.50 11.08
CA ASN A 28 -1.72 -20.57 10.64
C ASN A 28 -2.40 -21.08 9.36
N GLY A 29 -3.53 -21.76 9.51
CA GLY A 29 -4.22 -22.38 8.37
C GLY A 29 -3.34 -23.39 7.64
N SER A 30 -3.03 -23.12 6.37
CA SER A 30 -2.15 -23.94 5.52
C SER A 30 -0.65 -23.62 5.66
N GLU A 31 -0.29 -22.62 6.47
CA GLU A 31 1.11 -22.20 6.66
C GLU A 31 1.65 -22.69 8.00
N VAL A 32 2.90 -23.16 7.99
CA VAL A 32 3.59 -23.62 9.19
C VAL A 32 4.89 -22.83 9.35
N GLY A 33 5.00 -22.13 10.48
CA GLY A 33 6.24 -21.50 10.91
C GLY A 33 7.15 -22.54 11.56
N LEU A 34 8.38 -22.67 11.06
CA LEU A 34 9.38 -23.62 11.58
C LEU A 34 10.53 -22.86 12.22
N GLN A 35 10.99 -23.35 13.37
CA GLN A 35 12.19 -22.88 14.05
C GLN A 35 13.30 -23.93 13.89
N LEU A 36 14.46 -23.54 13.38
CA LEU A 36 15.61 -24.44 13.33
C LEU A 36 16.11 -24.76 14.75
N LEU A 37 16.34 -26.04 15.00
CA LEU A 37 17.03 -26.50 16.20
C LEU A 37 18.55 -26.32 16.01
N PRO A 38 19.36 -26.41 17.10
CA PRO A 38 20.80 -26.28 17.00
C PRO A 38 21.37 -27.21 15.92
N LEU A 39 22.08 -26.62 14.96
CA LEU A 39 22.71 -27.30 13.84
C LEU A 39 24.21 -27.47 14.10
N THR A 40 24.81 -28.52 13.53
CA THR A 40 26.26 -28.59 13.40
C THR A 40 26.76 -27.57 12.36
N ASN A 41 28.05 -27.24 12.39
CA ASN A 41 28.64 -26.33 11.39
C ASN A 41 28.39 -26.79 9.95
N GLN A 42 28.50 -28.10 9.69
CA GLN A 42 28.23 -28.66 8.36
C GLN A 42 26.77 -28.49 7.96
N GLN A 43 25.82 -28.80 8.87
CA GLN A 43 24.39 -28.59 8.60
C GLN A 43 24.06 -27.11 8.39
N HIS A 44 24.75 -26.20 9.07
CA HIS A 44 24.57 -24.77 8.86
C HIS A 44 25.01 -24.35 7.44
N ILE A 45 26.17 -24.84 6.98
CA ILE A 45 26.66 -24.62 5.62
C ILE A 45 25.66 -25.18 4.60
N ASP A 46 25.22 -26.43 4.78
CA ASP A 46 24.27 -27.08 3.88
C ASP A 46 22.92 -26.33 3.83
N PHE A 47 22.44 -25.84 4.98
CA PHE A 47 21.21 -25.05 5.07
C PHE A 47 21.30 -23.76 4.27
N VAL A 48 22.36 -22.96 4.52
CA VAL A 48 22.60 -21.70 3.80
C VAL A 48 22.73 -21.95 2.30
N GLN A 49 23.39 -23.05 1.92
CA GLN A 49 23.54 -23.40 0.51
C GLN A 49 22.22 -23.80 -0.16
N CYS A 50 21.30 -24.44 0.57
CA CYS A 50 19.98 -24.78 0.07
C CYS A 50 19.05 -23.57 -0.07
N THR A 51 19.16 -22.57 0.83
CA THR A 51 18.21 -21.44 0.88
C THR A 51 18.72 -20.17 0.21
N PHE A 52 20.00 -19.83 0.36
CA PHE A 52 20.56 -18.53 -0.05
C PHE A 52 21.62 -18.62 -1.16
N ALA A 53 22.23 -19.79 -1.39
CA ALA A 53 23.28 -19.92 -2.40
C ALA A 53 22.80 -20.30 -3.81
N ARG A 54 21.48 -20.32 -4.07
CA ARG A 54 20.98 -20.54 -5.43
C ARG A 54 21.21 -19.28 -6.27
N ALA A 55 22.12 -19.37 -7.23
CA ALA A 55 22.33 -18.32 -8.23
C ALA A 55 21.08 -18.09 -9.12
N ASP A 56 20.19 -19.08 -9.21
CA ASP A 56 19.00 -19.03 -10.09
C ASP A 56 17.99 -17.95 -9.70
N THR A 57 17.95 -17.52 -8.42
CA THR A 57 17.02 -16.46 -7.98
C THR A 57 17.45 -15.07 -8.45
N TRP A 58 18.73 -14.87 -8.75
CA TRP A 58 19.22 -13.60 -9.30
C TRP A 58 18.93 -13.49 -10.81
N ALA A 59 18.94 -14.62 -11.53
CA ALA A 59 18.61 -14.66 -12.95
C ALA A 59 17.12 -14.38 -13.22
N LEU A 60 16.23 -14.91 -12.39
CA LEU A 60 14.76 -14.72 -12.52
C LEU A 60 14.26 -13.38 -11.96
N TRP A 61 15.06 -12.67 -11.16
CA TRP A 61 14.68 -11.36 -10.61
C TRP A 61 14.54 -10.30 -11.69
N GLN A 62 15.30 -10.42 -12.78
CA GLN A 62 15.28 -9.48 -13.89
C GLN A 62 14.03 -9.62 -14.78
N ASP A 63 13.37 -10.78 -14.75
CA ASP A 63 12.10 -11.04 -15.46
C ASP A 63 10.88 -10.52 -14.69
N SER A 64 11.05 -10.16 -13.41
CA SER A 64 9.97 -9.72 -12.53
C SER A 64 9.85 -8.21 -12.42
N PHE A 65 10.51 -7.43 -13.27
CA PHE A 65 10.25 -5.98 -13.34
C PHE A 65 8.88 -5.77 -14.00
N PRO A 66 7.84 -5.35 -13.25
CA PRO A 66 6.61 -4.92 -13.88
C PRO A 66 6.95 -3.73 -14.79
N GLU A 67 6.35 -3.71 -15.97
CA GLU A 67 6.48 -2.61 -16.92
C GLU A 67 6.29 -1.27 -16.20
N ASP A 68 7.26 -0.36 -16.32
CA ASP A 68 7.24 0.91 -15.62
C ASP A 68 5.94 1.65 -15.93
N LYS A 69 5.16 1.96 -14.89
CA LYS A 69 3.91 2.72 -15.00
C LYS A 69 4.12 4.15 -14.48
N PRO A 70 4.73 5.04 -15.29
CA PRO A 70 5.15 6.36 -14.84
C PRO A 70 4.01 7.21 -14.27
N MET A 71 2.80 7.06 -14.81
CA MET A 71 1.61 7.76 -14.30
C MET A 71 1.13 7.22 -12.95
N GLU A 72 1.17 5.91 -12.73
CA GLU A 72 0.73 5.28 -11.48
C GLU A 72 1.70 5.64 -10.35
N SER A 73 3.02 5.55 -10.62
CA SER A 73 4.07 5.96 -9.69
C SER A 73 4.00 7.45 -9.33
N LEU A 74 3.71 8.34 -10.29
CA LEU A 74 3.56 9.77 -10.02
C LEU A 74 2.37 10.06 -9.09
N LEU A 75 1.22 9.41 -9.34
CA LEU A 75 0.05 9.57 -8.49
C LEU A 75 0.29 9.03 -7.08
N ASP A 76 1.04 7.96 -6.93
CA ASP A 76 1.37 7.41 -5.62
C ASP A 76 2.33 8.30 -4.83
N ILE A 77 3.33 8.90 -5.49
CA ILE A 77 4.18 9.93 -4.88
C ILE A 77 3.34 11.13 -4.43
N LEU A 78 2.39 11.57 -5.26
CA LEU A 78 1.50 12.69 -4.92
C LEU A 78 0.61 12.38 -3.71
N LYS A 79 0.01 11.17 -3.67
CA LYS A 79 -0.79 10.69 -2.53
C LYS A 79 0.05 10.61 -1.25
N LEU A 80 1.29 10.13 -1.36
CA LEU A 80 2.22 10.05 -0.24
C LEU A 80 2.54 11.44 0.32
N GLY A 81 2.84 12.40 -0.56
CA GLY A 81 3.05 13.80 -0.17
C GLY A 81 1.84 14.38 0.55
N PHE A 82 0.63 14.16 0.02
CA PHE A 82 -0.61 14.63 0.63
C PHE A 82 -0.86 14.01 2.02
N ARG A 83 -0.53 12.73 2.20
CA ARG A 83 -0.62 12.04 3.49
C ARG A 83 0.33 12.65 4.52
N GLY A 84 1.54 13.02 4.11
CA GLY A 84 2.50 13.73 4.94
C GLY A 84 1.96 15.07 5.44
N TYR A 85 1.43 15.90 4.53
CA TYR A 85 0.81 17.18 4.90
C TYR A 85 -0.40 17.01 5.83
N ARG A 86 -1.23 15.98 5.60
CA ARG A 86 -2.34 15.66 6.49
C ARG A 86 -1.86 15.30 7.90
N HIS A 87 -0.81 14.49 8.00
CA HIS A 87 -0.25 14.11 9.30
C HIS A 87 0.33 15.33 10.02
N LEU A 88 1.03 16.22 9.32
CA LEU A 88 1.51 17.49 9.88
C LEU A 88 0.36 18.40 10.36
N ALA A 89 -0.78 18.38 9.66
CA ALA A 89 -1.96 19.15 10.05
C ALA A 89 -2.66 18.56 11.29
N GLU A 90 -2.68 17.23 11.44
CA GLU A 90 -3.26 16.54 12.60
C GLU A 90 -2.44 16.79 13.88
N PHE A 91 -1.11 16.88 13.80
CA PHE A 91 -0.23 17.14 14.94
C PHE A 91 0.14 18.63 15.11
N SER A 92 -0.57 19.53 14.43
CA SER A 92 -0.21 20.94 14.38
C SER A 92 -0.70 21.76 15.59
N PRO A 93 0.13 22.65 16.17
CA PRO A 93 -0.30 23.62 17.18
C PRO A 93 -1.44 24.53 16.68
N PRO A 94 -2.27 25.10 17.58
CA PRO A 94 -3.41 25.95 17.22
C PRO A 94 -3.07 27.10 16.25
N SER A 95 -1.85 27.62 16.31
CA SER A 95 -1.33 28.68 15.46
C SER A 95 -1.34 28.33 13.96
N VAL A 96 -1.14 27.06 13.61
CA VAL A 96 -1.10 26.62 12.20
C VAL A 96 -2.51 26.58 11.59
N LYS A 97 -3.55 26.34 12.41
CA LYS A 97 -4.95 26.43 11.96
C LYS A 97 -5.30 27.85 11.49
N VAL A 98 -4.71 28.88 12.10
CA VAL A 98 -4.91 30.28 11.69
C VAL A 98 -4.25 30.55 10.34
N VAL A 99 -3.00 30.09 10.16
CA VAL A 99 -2.27 30.23 8.88
C VAL A 99 -3.00 29.50 7.76
N PHE A 100 -3.49 28.29 8.01
CA PHE A 100 -4.25 27.52 7.02
C PHE A 100 -5.57 28.21 6.63
N ARG A 101 -6.28 28.81 7.59
CA ARG A 101 -7.49 29.61 7.32
C ARG A 101 -7.19 30.87 6.51
N ALA A 102 -6.10 31.57 6.81
CA ALA A 102 -5.67 32.75 6.06
C ALA A 102 -5.23 32.38 4.62
N LEU A 103 -4.55 31.25 4.45
CA LEU A 103 -4.14 30.78 3.13
C LEU A 103 -5.34 30.38 2.28
N THR A 104 -6.30 29.64 2.87
CA THR A 104 -7.52 29.22 2.16
C THR A 104 -8.43 30.40 1.82
N SER A 105 -8.54 31.42 2.67
CA SER A 105 -9.28 32.65 2.35
C SER A 105 -8.61 33.45 1.23
N LEU A 106 -7.27 33.51 1.20
CA LEU A 106 -6.52 34.14 0.10
C LEU A 106 -6.74 33.39 -1.23
N VAL A 107 -6.68 32.06 -1.22
CA VAL A 107 -6.95 31.25 -2.41
C VAL A 107 -8.39 31.43 -2.88
N ALA A 108 -9.38 31.45 -1.98
CA ALA A 108 -10.78 31.71 -2.33
C ALA A 108 -10.98 33.12 -2.90
N TRP A 109 -10.27 34.11 -2.36
CA TRP A 109 -10.27 35.48 -2.88
C TRP A 109 -9.67 35.53 -4.29
N ILE A 110 -8.54 34.87 -4.56
CA ILE A 110 -7.96 34.78 -5.91
C ILE A 110 -8.90 34.03 -6.87
N ALA A 111 -9.46 32.90 -6.44
CA ALA A 111 -10.38 32.11 -7.23
C ALA A 111 -11.68 32.88 -7.56
N SER A 112 -12.04 33.91 -6.79
CA SER A 112 -13.20 34.76 -7.10
C SER A 112 -13.04 35.57 -8.39
N PHE A 113 -11.80 35.76 -8.86
CA PHE A 113 -11.51 36.39 -10.15
C PHE A 113 -11.72 35.43 -11.34
N VAL A 114 -12.00 34.15 -11.10
CA VAL A 114 -12.34 33.21 -12.16
C VAL A 114 -13.75 33.54 -12.67
N PRO A 115 -13.94 33.77 -13.99
CA PRO A 115 -15.24 34.15 -14.54
C PRO A 115 -16.31 33.10 -14.22
N ARG A 116 -17.32 33.47 -13.43
CA ARG A 116 -18.48 32.62 -13.20
C ARG A 116 -19.34 32.61 -14.46
N ARG A 117 -19.57 31.43 -15.04
CA ARG A 117 -20.59 31.27 -16.08
C ARG A 117 -21.94 31.65 -15.45
N PRO A 118 -22.66 32.65 -15.98
CA PRO A 118 -23.98 32.97 -15.46
C PRO A 118 -24.89 31.76 -15.65
N GLU A 119 -25.53 31.31 -14.57
CA GLU A 119 -26.63 30.36 -14.68
C GLU A 119 -27.70 31.00 -15.57
N ARG A 120 -28.01 30.37 -16.70
CA ARG A 120 -29.14 30.75 -17.53
C ARG A 120 -30.38 30.60 -16.65
N ALA A 121 -30.97 31.71 -16.22
CA ALA A 121 -32.26 31.72 -15.55
C ALA A 121 -33.25 30.90 -16.40
N ALA A 122 -33.72 29.78 -15.86
CA ALA A 122 -34.81 29.04 -16.47
C ALA A 122 -36.03 29.98 -16.51
N PRO A 123 -36.73 30.12 -17.66
CA PRO A 123 -37.91 30.95 -17.71
C PRO A 123 -38.95 30.34 -16.76
N THR A 124 -39.33 31.07 -15.72
CA THR A 124 -40.53 30.81 -14.95
C THR A 124 -41.71 30.94 -15.90
N LEU A 125 -42.19 29.80 -16.39
CA LEU A 125 -43.45 29.70 -17.12
C LEU A 125 -44.55 29.97 -16.09
N SER A 126 -44.96 31.22 -15.95
CA SER A 126 -46.19 31.60 -15.28
C SER A 126 -47.35 31.02 -16.08
N ALA A 127 -47.82 29.84 -15.69
CA ALA A 127 -49.09 29.31 -16.16
C ALA A 127 -50.20 30.20 -15.57
N ASP A 128 -50.78 31.01 -16.43
CA ASP A 128 -51.96 31.83 -16.16
C ASP A 128 -53.15 30.89 -15.87
N PRO A 129 -53.78 30.93 -14.68
CA PRO A 129 -55.02 30.20 -14.47
C PRO A 129 -56.13 30.92 -15.22
N ALA A 130 -56.58 30.29 -16.30
CA ALA A 130 -57.70 30.70 -17.13
C ALA A 130 -58.84 31.34 -16.30
N MET A 131 -59.11 32.61 -16.60
CA MET A 131 -60.35 33.27 -16.23
C MET A 131 -61.53 32.45 -16.76
N ALA A 132 -62.40 32.04 -15.84
CA ALA A 132 -63.78 31.72 -16.15
C ALA A 132 -64.46 32.96 -16.75
N GLN A 133 -65.24 32.80 -17.82
CA GLN A 133 -66.67 33.18 -17.92
C GLN A 133 -67.16 33.30 -19.37
N GLN A 134 -68.34 32.69 -19.58
CA GLN A 134 -69.36 32.84 -20.62
C GLN A 134 -69.14 32.23 -22.01
#